data_AF-A0A4Z0E634-F1
#
_entry.id   AF-A0A4Z0E634-F1
#
_cell.length_a   1.000
_cell.length_b   1.000
_cell.length_c   1.000
_cell.angle_alpha   90.00
_cell.angle_beta   90.00
_cell.angle_gamma   90.00
#
_symmetry.space_group_name_H-M   'P 1'
#
loop_
_entity.id
_entity.type
_entity.pdbx_description
1 polymer ?
#
loop_
_entity_poly.entity_id
_entity_poly.type
_entity_poly.pdbx_seq_one_letter_code
_entity_poly.pdbx_strand_id
1 'polypeptide(L)'
;MSDTTVTAFLGDRDRAFDLTPQVIELERVTGTGIGALIRRVIAGDFHATDMPEIVRLGLIGGGEKPKDAAALVAAYVTGRPLAETHQLATLIALALWNGVPKVAEAKVPEDELPGGFEIRFPDGRVEIVSGEAA
;
A
#
# COMPACT_ATOMS: atom_id res chain seq x y z
N MET A 1 3.28 -15.47 -1.59
CA MET A 1 3.31 -14.01 -1.35
C MET A 1 3.60 -13.81 0.13
N SER A 2 4.51 -12.89 0.47
CA SER A 2 4.86 -12.62 1.87
C SER A 2 3.70 -11.91 2.57
N ASP A 3 3.67 -11.99 3.90
CA ASP A 3 2.68 -11.26 4.70
C ASP A 3 2.95 -9.74 4.71
N THR A 4 3.91 -9.24 3.91
CA THR A 4 4.28 -7.83 3.77
C THR A 4 4.07 -7.29 2.35
N THR A 5 3.54 -8.10 1.43
CA THR A 5 3.30 -7.69 0.04
C THR A 5 2.08 -6.79 -0.05
N VAL A 6 2.22 -5.58 -0.58
CA VAL A 6 1.10 -4.67 -0.93
C VAL A 6 0.94 -4.56 -2.43
N THR A 7 -0.30 -4.35 -2.88
CA THR A 7 -0.61 -4.06 -4.28
C THR A 7 -1.08 -2.61 -4.40
N ALA A 8 -0.50 -1.85 -5.34
CA ALA A 8 -0.89 -0.48 -5.61
C ALA A 8 -0.71 -0.13 -7.09
N PHE A 9 -1.49 0.83 -7.58
CA PHE A 9 -1.38 1.32 -8.94
C PHE A 9 -0.10 2.13 -9.14
N LEU A 10 0.69 1.79 -10.16
CA LEU A 10 1.85 2.59 -10.57
C LEU A 10 2.03 2.55 -12.09
N GLY A 11 1.88 3.73 -12.70
CA GLY A 11 2.00 3.94 -14.14
C GLY A 11 0.77 3.47 -14.89
N ASP A 12 0.75 2.20 -15.27
CA ASP A 12 -0.21 1.57 -16.19
C ASP A 12 -1.07 0.49 -15.54
N ARG A 13 -0.62 -0.10 -14.43
CA ARG A 13 -1.29 -1.22 -13.78
C ARG A 13 -1.01 -1.28 -12.28
N ASP A 14 -1.77 -2.14 -11.61
CA ASP A 14 -1.47 -2.57 -10.25
C ASP A 14 -0.20 -3.42 -10.22
N ARG A 15 0.67 -3.11 -9.26
CA ARG A 15 1.96 -3.76 -9.05
C ARG A 15 2.08 -4.22 -7.61
N ALA A 16 2.75 -5.36 -7.45
CA ALA A 16 3.13 -5.87 -6.14
C ALA A 16 4.39 -5.15 -5.66
N PHE A 17 4.42 -4.79 -4.39
CA PHE A 17 5.56 -4.23 -3.69
C PHE A 17 5.82 -5.03 -2.43
N ASP A 18 7.07 -5.40 -2.20
CA ASP A 18 7.51 -6.06 -0.97
C ASP A 18 8.95 -5.64 -0.65
N LEU A 19 9.18 -5.10 0.55
CA LEU A 19 10.53 -4.74 0.99
C LEU A 19 11.25 -5.86 1.73
N THR A 20 10.55 -6.89 2.20
CA THR A 20 11.15 -7.94 3.04
C THR A 20 12.41 -8.54 2.41
N PRO A 21 12.45 -8.87 1.10
CA PRO A 21 13.65 -9.39 0.46
C PRO A 21 14.77 -8.34 0.25
N GLN A 22 14.44 -7.05 0.39
CA GLN A 22 15.31 -5.92 0.00
C GLN A 22 15.74 -5.02 1.17
N VAL A 23 15.37 -5.35 2.42
CA VAL A 23 15.67 -4.51 3.60
C VAL A 23 17.15 -4.18 3.72
N ILE A 24 18.03 -5.18 3.60
CA ILE A 24 19.49 -4.97 3.72
C ILE A 24 20.03 -4.07 2.60
N GLU A 25 19.53 -4.24 1.39
CA GLU A 25 19.92 -3.38 0.27
C GLU A 25 19.40 -1.95 0.44
N LEU A 26 18.19 -1.79 0.99
CA LEU A 26 17.60 -0.49 1.30
C LEU A 26 18.44 0.27 2.34
N GLU A 27 18.88 -0.41 3.40
CA GLU A 27 19.79 0.18 4.40
C GLU A 27 21.12 0.59 3.75
N ARG A 28 21.66 -0.24 2.84
CA ARG A 28 22.92 0.04 2.13
C ARG A 28 22.82 1.29 1.26
N VAL A 29 21.75 1.44 0.47
CA VAL A 29 21.61 2.58 -0.46
C VAL A 29 21.20 3.88 0.23
N THR A 30 20.45 3.80 1.34
CA THR A 30 20.03 4.98 2.12
C THR A 30 21.03 5.37 3.21
N GLY A 31 21.99 4.49 3.52
CA GLY A 31 22.94 4.68 4.63
C GLY A 31 22.28 4.78 6.00
N THR A 32 21.04 4.29 6.14
CA THR A 32 20.21 4.47 7.34
C THR A 32 19.60 3.13 7.74
N GLY A 33 19.68 2.78 9.03
CA GLY A 33 19.02 1.58 9.55
C GLY A 33 17.49 1.64 9.40
N ILE A 34 16.86 0.49 9.18
CA ILE A 34 15.47 0.38 8.74
C ILE A 34 14.48 1.04 9.70
N GLY A 35 14.68 0.93 11.01
CA GLY A 35 13.82 1.57 12.00
C GLY A 35 13.89 3.10 11.97
N ALA A 36 15.08 3.67 11.75
CA ALA A 36 15.26 5.10 11.62
C ALA A 36 14.69 5.62 10.29
N LEU A 37 14.88 4.85 9.20
CA LEU A 37 14.32 5.15 7.89
C LEU A 37 12.78 5.18 7.95
N ILE A 38 12.13 4.12 8.42
CA ILE A 38 10.66 4.06 8.48
C ILE A 38 10.09 5.17 9.35
N ARG A 39 10.71 5.45 10.51
CA ARG A 39 10.28 6.55 11.39
C ARG A 39 10.32 7.90 10.68
N ARG A 40 11.39 8.22 9.94
CA ARG A 40 11.48 9.51 9.24
C ARG A 40 10.52 9.61 8.07
N VAL A 41 10.26 8.50 7.36
CA VAL A 41 9.23 8.46 6.31
C VAL A 41 7.87 8.79 6.87
N ILE A 42 7.46 8.14 7.96
CA ILE A 42 6.17 8.39 8.61
C ILE A 42 6.07 9.83 9.14
N ALA A 43 7.15 10.34 9.74
CA ALA A 43 7.19 11.71 10.28
C ALA A 43 7.23 12.80 9.20
N GLY A 44 7.60 12.46 7.96
CA GLY A 44 7.82 13.43 6.88
C GLY A 44 9.23 14.03 6.81
N ASP A 45 10.15 13.60 7.69
CA ASP A 45 11.54 14.04 7.76
C ASP A 45 12.47 13.23 6.82
N PHE A 46 11.94 12.72 5.71
CA PHE A 46 12.68 11.85 4.79
C PHE A 46 13.64 12.64 3.89
N HIS A 47 14.70 11.98 3.42
CA HIS A 47 15.51 12.51 2.34
C HIS A 47 14.78 12.32 1.01
N ALA A 48 14.93 13.26 0.08
CA ALA A 48 14.31 13.17 -1.24
C ALA A 48 14.66 11.88 -2.00
N THR A 49 15.82 11.27 -1.70
CA THR A 49 16.29 10.01 -2.27
C THR A 49 15.66 8.76 -1.65
N ASP A 50 15.07 8.85 -0.44
CA ASP A 50 14.50 7.69 0.23
C ASP A 50 13.28 7.15 -0.51
N MET A 51 12.41 8.05 -0.94
CA MET A 51 11.15 7.72 -1.58
C MET A 51 11.32 6.89 -2.86
N PRO A 52 12.15 7.30 -3.85
CA PRO A 52 12.38 6.49 -5.03
C PRO A 52 13.05 5.15 -4.71
N GLU A 53 13.95 5.08 -3.72
CA GLU A 53 14.61 3.81 -3.36
C GLU A 53 13.64 2.84 -2.67
N ILE A 54 12.75 3.32 -1.80
CA ILE A 54 11.69 2.51 -1.18
C ILE A 54 10.78 1.91 -2.25
N VAL A 55 10.34 2.73 -3.22
CA VAL A 55 9.47 2.24 -4.30
C VAL A 55 10.21 1.28 -5.22
N ARG A 56 11.46 1.60 -5.60
CA ARG A 56 12.28 0.76 -6.51
C ARG A 56 12.54 -0.61 -5.90
N LEU A 57 12.99 -0.65 -4.65
CA LEU A 57 13.29 -1.90 -3.96
C LEU A 57 12.00 -2.64 -3.59
N GLY A 58 10.91 -1.93 -3.27
CA GLY A 58 9.59 -2.53 -3.10
C GLY A 58 9.15 -3.29 -4.35
N LEU A 59 9.25 -2.68 -5.54
CA LEU A 59 8.95 -3.36 -6.82
C LEU A 59 9.81 -4.61 -7.02
N ILE A 60 11.11 -4.52 -6.74
CA ILE A 60 12.05 -5.64 -6.92
C ILE A 60 11.68 -6.81 -5.99
N GLY A 61 11.40 -6.54 -4.71
CA GLY A 61 10.96 -7.61 -3.81
C GLY A 61 9.56 -8.13 -4.13
N GLY A 62 8.71 -7.31 -4.77
CA GLY A 62 7.42 -7.72 -5.34
C GLY A 62 7.52 -8.56 -6.62
N GLY A 63 8.72 -8.78 -7.15
CA GLY A 63 8.99 -9.63 -8.32
C GLY A 63 9.22 -8.89 -9.63
N GLU A 64 9.23 -7.55 -9.63
CA GLU A 64 9.59 -6.75 -10.80
C GLU A 64 11.10 -6.86 -11.08
N LYS A 65 11.49 -6.84 -12.37
CA LYS A 65 12.92 -6.92 -12.71
C LYS A 65 13.63 -5.62 -12.31
N PRO A 66 14.88 -5.66 -11.81
CA PRO A 66 15.59 -4.45 -11.36
C PRO A 66 15.67 -3.32 -12.39
N LYS A 67 15.88 -3.67 -13.67
CA LYS A 67 15.92 -2.71 -14.77
C LYS A 67 14.56 -2.04 -15.00
N ASP A 68 13.49 -2.82 -14.95
CA ASP A 68 12.13 -2.35 -15.20
C ASP A 68 11.65 -1.50 -14.01
N ALA A 69 11.95 -1.92 -12.78
CA ALA A 69 11.70 -1.15 -11.57
C ALA A 69 12.39 0.23 -11.60
N ALA A 70 13.65 0.30 -12.03
CA ALA A 70 14.37 1.56 -12.18
C ALA A 70 13.73 2.47 -13.24
N ALA A 71 13.30 1.92 -14.37
CA ALA A 71 12.62 2.67 -15.42
C ALA A 71 11.25 3.21 -14.95
N LEU A 72 10.48 2.40 -14.22
CA LEU A 72 9.19 2.80 -13.66
C LEU A 72 9.33 3.93 -12.64
N VAL A 73 10.32 3.84 -11.74
CA VAL A 73 10.59 4.90 -10.77
C VAL A 73 11.05 6.18 -11.47
N ALA A 74 11.92 6.09 -12.47
CA ALA A 74 12.34 7.25 -13.24
C ALA A 74 11.16 7.95 -13.96
N ALA A 75 10.20 7.17 -14.48
CA ALA A 75 9.06 7.69 -15.23
C ALA A 75 7.91 8.22 -14.35
N TYR A 76 7.61 7.52 -13.25
CA TYR A 76 6.36 7.71 -12.50
C TYR A 76 6.54 8.14 -11.05
N VAL A 77 7.79 8.24 -10.57
CA VAL A 77 8.09 8.61 -9.18
C VAL A 77 9.00 9.83 -9.11
N THR A 78 10.10 9.83 -9.87
CA THR A 78 11.05 10.93 -9.90
C THR A 78 10.45 12.16 -10.58
N GLY A 79 10.62 13.35 -9.98
CA GLY A 79 10.11 14.60 -10.55
C GLY A 79 8.60 14.82 -10.42
N ARG A 80 7.89 13.94 -9.69
CA ARG A 80 6.47 14.07 -9.34
C ARG A 80 6.27 14.91 -8.07
N PRO A 81 5.06 15.43 -7.81
CA PRO A 81 4.72 16.01 -6.52
C PRO A 81 5.03 15.04 -5.37
N LEU A 82 5.75 15.52 -4.34
CA LEU A 82 6.26 14.67 -3.26
C LEU A 82 5.17 13.95 -2.48
N ALA A 83 3.98 14.54 -2.36
CA ALA A 83 2.86 13.95 -1.62
C ALA A 83 2.43 12.59 -2.22
N GLU A 84 2.39 12.47 -3.54
CA GLU A 84 1.99 11.23 -4.22
C GLU A 84 2.99 10.11 -3.92
N THR A 85 4.28 10.42 -4.06
CA THR A 85 5.33 9.44 -3.79
C THR A 85 5.41 9.09 -2.30
N HIS A 86 5.22 10.07 -1.43
CA HIS A 86 5.23 9.88 0.01
C HIS A 86 4.12 8.93 0.47
N GLN A 87 2.92 9.05 -0.10
CA GLN A 87 1.81 8.14 0.18
C GLN A 87 2.16 6.68 -0.19
N LEU A 88 2.69 6.46 -1.39
CA LEU A 88 3.07 5.12 -1.85
C LEU A 88 4.22 4.54 -1.01
N ALA A 89 5.28 5.33 -0.77
CA ALA A 89 6.41 4.88 0.04
C ALA A 89 6.00 4.57 1.49
N THR A 90 5.10 5.37 2.07
CA THR A 90 4.56 5.15 3.41
C THR A 90 3.75 3.85 3.48
N LEU A 91 2.90 3.57 2.47
CA LEU A 91 2.17 2.31 2.38
C LEU A 91 3.11 1.09 2.39
N ILE A 92 4.15 1.12 1.56
CA ILE A 92 5.14 0.04 1.46
C ILE A 92 5.92 -0.12 2.78
N ALA A 93 6.34 1.00 3.40
CA ALA A 93 7.06 0.99 4.67
C ALA A 93 6.22 0.43 5.82
N LEU A 94 4.93 0.79 5.89
CA LEU A 94 4.02 0.28 6.91
C LEU A 94 3.71 -1.20 6.72
N ALA A 95 3.66 -1.68 5.48
CA ALA A 95 3.50 -3.10 5.19
C ALA A 95 4.70 -3.92 5.66
N LEU A 96 5.93 -3.41 5.47
CA LEU A 96 7.12 -4.02 6.04
C LEU A 96 7.08 -4.02 7.58
N TRP A 97 6.62 -2.93 8.20
CA TRP A 97 6.63 -2.77 9.66
C TRP A 97 5.57 -3.62 10.37
N ASN A 98 4.35 -3.62 9.85
CA ASN A 98 3.18 -4.23 10.51
C ASN A 98 2.78 -5.58 9.90
N GLY A 99 3.30 -5.91 8.72
CA GLY A 99 2.61 -6.84 7.83
C GLY A 99 1.35 -6.22 7.23
N VAL A 100 0.80 -6.89 6.24
CA VAL A 100 -0.50 -6.61 5.65
C VAL A 100 -1.52 -7.51 6.34
N PRO A 101 -2.57 -6.95 6.96
CA PRO A 101 -3.64 -7.75 7.50
C PRO A 101 -4.21 -8.63 6.40
N LYS A 102 -4.24 -9.94 6.62
CA LYS A 102 -5.03 -10.85 5.79
C LYS A 102 -6.48 -10.48 6.08
N VAL A 103 -7.08 -9.64 5.23
CA VAL A 103 -8.52 -9.50 5.22
C VAL A 103 -9.03 -10.89 4.91
N ALA A 104 -9.52 -11.60 5.93
CA ALA A 104 -10.36 -12.75 5.66
C ALA A 104 -11.47 -12.19 4.80
N GLU A 105 -11.57 -12.63 3.54
CA GLU A 105 -12.76 -12.38 2.76
C GLU A 105 -13.92 -12.89 3.61
N ALA A 106 -14.63 -11.97 4.26
CA ALA A 106 -15.91 -12.28 4.83
C ALA A 106 -16.79 -12.54 3.60
N LYS A 107 -16.81 -13.79 3.14
CA LYS A 107 -17.93 -14.29 2.38
C LYS A 107 -19.11 -14.12 3.30
N VAL A 108 -19.84 -13.02 3.13
CA VAL A 108 -21.23 -12.96 3.58
C VAL A 108 -21.90 -14.05 2.74
N PRO A 109 -22.36 -15.16 3.35
CA PRO A 109 -23.10 -16.17 2.61
C PRO A 109 -24.25 -15.45 1.91
N GLU A 110 -24.45 -15.71 0.61
CA GLU A 110 -25.49 -15.07 -0.18
C GLU A 110 -26.89 -15.31 0.43
N ASP A 111 -27.02 -16.40 1.19
CA ASP A 111 -28.20 -16.81 1.98
C ASP A 111 -28.40 -16.02 3.29
N GLU A 112 -27.42 -15.22 3.72
CA GLU A 112 -27.45 -14.36 4.93
C GLU A 112 -27.53 -12.86 4.58
N LEU A 113 -27.82 -12.50 3.33
CA LEU A 113 -28.21 -11.12 3.04
C LEU A 113 -29.53 -10.85 3.77
N PRO A 114 -29.57 -9.95 4.76
CA PRO A 114 -30.83 -9.62 5.39
C PRO A 114 -31.74 -9.01 4.31
N GLY A 115 -32.97 -9.51 4.20
CA GLY A 115 -34.01 -9.04 3.27
C GLY A 115 -34.40 -7.56 3.42
N GLY A 116 -33.68 -6.84 4.27
CA GLY A 116 -33.50 -5.40 4.23
C GLY A 116 -32.52 -4.97 5.31
N PHE A 117 -31.96 -3.77 5.17
CA PHE A 117 -31.15 -3.15 6.21
C PHE A 117 -31.78 -1.82 6.66
N GLU A 118 -31.74 -1.57 7.98
CA GLU A 118 -32.21 -0.34 8.60
C GLU A 118 -31.10 0.72 8.49
N ILE A 119 -31.38 1.83 7.80
CA ILE A 119 -30.51 3.01 7.80
C ILE A 119 -31.04 3.98 8.85
N ARG A 120 -30.24 4.25 9.88
CA ARG A 120 -30.53 5.29 10.88
C ARG A 120 -29.74 6.56 10.58
N PHE A 121 -30.44 7.65 10.34
CA PHE A 121 -29.86 8.95 10.05
C PHE A 121 -29.59 9.76 11.34
N PRO A 122 -28.62 10.69 11.34
CA PRO A 122 -28.28 11.52 12.51
C PRO A 122 -29.41 12.42 13.02
N ASP A 123 -30.41 12.68 12.18
CA ASP A 123 -31.61 13.47 12.50
C ASP A 123 -32.74 12.62 13.12
N GLY A 124 -32.48 11.33 13.37
CA GLY A 124 -33.44 10.40 13.96
C GLY A 124 -34.37 9.72 12.96
N ARG A 125 -34.26 10.01 11.65
CA ARG A 125 -34.99 9.25 10.63
C ARG A 125 -34.47 7.84 10.50
N VAL A 126 -35.38 6.90 10.25
CA VAL A 126 -35.08 5.50 9.98
C VAL A 126 -35.69 5.13 8.64
N GLU A 127 -34.88 4.56 7.74
CA GLU A 127 -35.33 4.07 6.44
C GLU A 127 -35.03 2.57 6.33
N ILE A 128 -36.04 1.80 5.92
CA ILE A 128 -35.91 0.35 5.72
C ILE A 128 -35.75 0.13 4.22
N VAL A 129 -34.55 -0.30 3.81
CA VAL A 129 -34.30 -0.69 2.43
C VAL A 129 -34.49 -2.19 2.33
N SER A 130 -35.65 -2.63 1.85
CA SER A 130 -35.90 -4.05 1.55
C SER A 130 -35.23 -4.43 0.23
N GLY A 131 -34.36 -5.45 0.25
CA GLY A 131 -33.86 -6.04 -0.98
C GLY A 131 -34.96 -6.87 -1.61
N GLU A 132 -35.54 -6.42 -2.73
CA GLU A 132 -36.39 -7.30 -3.55
C GLU A 132 -35.50 -8.40 -4.13
N ALA A 133 -35.71 -9.63 -3.65
CA ALA A 133 -35.19 -10.83 -4.29
C ALA A 133 -35.86 -10.95 -5.67
N ALA A 134 -35.08 -10.75 -6.73
CA ALA A 134 -35.46 -11.03 -8.11
C ALA A 134 -35.33 -12.53 -8.42
#